data_AF-A0A5M8QKW2-F1
#
_entry.id   AF-A0A5M8QKW2-F1
#
_cell.length_a   1.000
_cell.length_b   1.000
_cell.length_c   1.000
_cell.angle_alpha   90.00
_cell.angle_beta   90.00
_cell.angle_gamma   90.00
#
_symmetry.space_group_name_H-M   'P 1'
#
loop_
_entity.id
_entity.type
_entity.pdbx_description
1 polymer ?
#
loop_
_entity_poly.entity_id
_entity_poly.type
_entity_poly.pdbx_seq_one_letter_code
_entity_poly.pdbx_strand_id
1 'polypeptide(L)'
;MPKASSNPTQRPRKRERGTATEERSARGLTERVLAIGVVAFAAIALLGFAATMLHVGLRDSVELFAATLWQWAFWLPLVALPLMIVCLVALVIVSAAGKARRR
;
A
#
# COMPACT_ATOMS: atom_id res chain seq x y z
N MET A 1 21.85 33.48 53.27
CA MET A 1 20.81 33.30 52.22
C MET A 1 20.69 34.63 51.48
N PRO A 2 20.55 34.71 50.14
CA PRO A 2 20.26 33.69 49.12
C PRO A 2 21.36 33.57 48.02
N LYS A 3 21.40 32.41 47.36
CA LYS A 3 22.30 32.10 46.24
C LYS A 3 21.72 32.70 44.95
N ALA A 4 22.52 33.46 44.21
CA ALA A 4 22.21 33.87 42.85
C ALA A 4 22.23 32.65 41.92
N SER A 5 21.06 32.04 41.70
CA SER A 5 20.83 31.01 40.69
C SER A 5 20.67 31.68 39.33
N SER A 6 21.79 32.05 38.72
CA SER A 6 21.83 32.38 37.29
C SER A 6 21.68 31.08 36.51
N ASN A 7 20.45 30.69 36.19
CA ASN A 7 20.14 29.56 35.33
C ASN A 7 20.41 29.96 33.87
N PRO A 8 21.54 29.53 33.27
CA PRO A 8 21.87 29.91 31.93
C PRO A 8 21.18 28.93 30.99
N THR A 9 20.27 29.47 30.18
CA THR A 9 19.99 28.96 28.83
C THR A 9 19.38 27.56 28.78
N GLN A 10 18.07 27.54 29.04
CA GLN A 10 17.12 26.74 28.28
C GLN A 10 17.56 26.62 26.82
N ARG A 11 18.09 25.45 26.46
CA ARG A 11 18.46 25.12 25.08
C ARG A 11 17.17 24.92 24.29
N PRO A 12 16.85 25.74 23.26
CA PRO A 12 15.64 25.55 22.49
C PRO A 12 15.86 24.36 21.54
N ARG A 13 15.63 23.14 22.03
CA ARG A 13 15.74 21.91 21.22
C ARG A 13 14.50 21.70 20.35
N LYS A 14 13.99 22.77 19.72
CA LYS A 14 12.75 22.77 18.91
C LYS A 14 13.02 22.50 17.42
N ARG A 15 14.28 22.48 16.96
CA ARG A 15 14.62 22.38 15.53
C ARG A 15 14.71 20.95 14.98
N GLU A 16 14.79 19.92 15.83
CA GLU A 16 14.88 18.50 15.41
C GLU A 16 13.52 17.79 15.36
N ARG A 17 12.44 18.37 15.92
CA ARG A 17 11.10 17.75 15.95
C ARG A 17 10.32 17.90 14.64
N GLY A 18 10.70 18.83 13.77
CA GLY A 18 10.03 19.06 12.48
C GLY A 18 10.23 17.87 11.53
N THR A 19 11.48 17.52 11.23
CA THR A 19 11.82 16.47 10.26
C THR A 19 11.37 15.07 10.69
N ALA A 20 11.49 14.74 11.98
CA ALA A 20 11.07 13.44 12.51
C ALA A 20 9.55 13.23 12.51
N THR A 21 8.76 14.31 12.59
CA THR A 21 7.29 14.26 12.56
C THR A 21 6.80 14.15 11.11
N GLU A 22 7.44 14.88 10.20
CA GLU A 22 7.17 14.87 8.76
C GLU A 22 7.49 13.51 8.12
N GLU A 23 8.66 12.92 8.43
CA GLU A 23 9.02 11.55 7.98
C GLU A 23 8.02 10.50 8.47
N ARG A 24 7.54 10.62 9.72
CA ARG A 24 6.57 9.67 10.30
C ARG A 24 5.19 9.80 9.67
N SER A 25 4.78 11.02 9.32
CA SER A 25 3.53 11.30 8.60
C SER A 25 3.57 10.77 7.17
N ALA A 26 4.63 11.08 6.43
CA ALA A 26 4.82 10.63 5.05
C ALA A 26 4.88 9.10 4.95
N ARG A 27 5.53 8.43 5.92
CA ARG A 27 5.59 6.96 5.99
C ARG A 27 4.24 6.31 6.30
N GLY A 28 3.46 6.89 7.22
CA GLY A 28 2.11 6.40 7.51
C GLY A 28 1.16 6.55 6.32
N LEU A 29 1.32 7.60 5.52
CA LEU A 29 0.57 7.80 4.29
C LEU A 29 0.96 6.77 3.22
N THR A 30 2.26 6.54 3.00
CA THR A 30 2.74 5.56 2.01
C THR A 30 2.35 4.13 2.35
N GLU A 31 2.43 3.73 3.62
CA GLU A 31 1.96 2.41 4.08
C GLU A 31 0.46 2.24 3.84
N ARG A 32 -0.36 3.27 4.10
CA ARG A 32 -1.80 3.24 3.82
C ARG A 32 -2.10 3.11 2.33
N VAL A 33 -1.43 3.88 1.48
CA VAL A 33 -1.63 3.84 0.03
C VAL A 33 -1.24 2.47 -0.53
N LEU A 34 -0.11 1.91 -0.11
CA LEU A 34 0.27 0.56 -0.52
C LEU A 34 -0.70 -0.50 -0.04
N ALA A 35 -1.17 -0.43 1.22
CA ALA A 35 -2.15 -1.36 1.74
C ALA A 35 -3.46 -1.31 0.94
N ILE A 36 -3.96 -0.11 0.64
CA ILE A 36 -5.13 0.08 -0.23
C ILE A 36 -4.86 -0.48 -1.63
N GLY A 37 -3.66 -0.25 -2.18
CA GLY A 37 -3.24 -0.79 -3.47
C GLY A 37 -3.27 -2.32 -3.50
N VAL A 38 -2.72 -2.99 -2.48
CA VAL A 38 -2.76 -4.45 -2.35
C VAL A 38 -4.20 -4.96 -2.35
N VAL A 39 -5.07 -4.37 -1.53
CA VAL A 39 -6.48 -4.79 -1.45
C VAL A 39 -7.20 -4.56 -2.78
N ALA A 40 -6.96 -3.42 -3.43
CA ALA A 40 -7.55 -3.11 -4.72
C ALA A 40 -7.11 -4.11 -5.80
N PHE A 41 -5.80 -4.38 -5.92
CA PHE A 41 -5.30 -5.35 -6.90
C PHE A 41 -5.75 -6.78 -6.60
N ALA A 42 -5.84 -7.17 -5.32
CA ALA A 42 -6.38 -8.45 -4.93
C ALA A 42 -7.86 -8.59 -5.34
N ALA A 43 -8.68 -7.56 -5.08
CA ALA A 43 -10.08 -7.55 -5.49
C ALA A 43 -10.23 -7.63 -7.01
N ILE A 44 -9.44 -6.86 -7.76
CA ILE A 44 -9.43 -6.89 -9.23
C ILE A 44 -9.04 -8.27 -9.75
N ALA A 45 -8.01 -8.90 -9.17
CA ALA A 45 -7.58 -10.24 -9.56
C ALA A 45 -8.68 -11.28 -9.31
N LEU A 46 -9.34 -11.23 -8.14
CA LEU A 46 -10.44 -12.13 -7.79
C LEU A 46 -11.64 -11.94 -8.72
N LEU A 47 -12.03 -10.69 -9.00
CA LEU A 47 -13.12 -10.39 -9.92
C LEU A 47 -12.81 -10.85 -11.35
N GLY A 48 -11.60 -10.60 -11.85
CA GLY A 48 -11.16 -11.06 -13.17
C GLY A 48 -11.12 -12.59 -13.28
N PHE A 49 -10.66 -13.27 -12.22
CA PHE A 49 -10.68 -14.72 -12.15
C PHE A 49 -12.11 -15.29 -12.14
N ALA A 50 -12.99 -14.72 -11.31
CA ALA A 50 -14.39 -15.13 -11.23
C ALA A 50 -15.13 -14.88 -12.57
N ALA A 51 -14.89 -13.73 -13.20
CA ALA A 51 -15.39 -13.41 -14.52
C ALA A 51 -14.92 -14.41 -15.59
N THR A 52 -13.65 -14.83 -15.54
CA THR A 52 -13.09 -15.85 -16.42
C THR A 52 -13.77 -17.21 -16.22
N MET A 53 -13.98 -17.63 -14.97
CA MET A 53 -14.70 -18.85 -14.63
C MET A 53 -16.14 -18.83 -15.17
N LEU A 54 -16.86 -17.73 -14.98
CA LEU A 54 -18.21 -17.55 -15.53
C LEU A 54 -18.21 -17.60 -17.06
N HIS A 55 -17.27 -16.91 -17.71
CA HIS A 55 -17.14 -16.95 -19.16
C HIS A 55 -16.95 -18.36 -19.67
N VAL A 56 -15.98 -19.12 -19.12
CA VAL A 56 -15.71 -20.49 -19.57
C VAL A 56 -16.89 -21.43 -19.27
N GLY A 57 -17.54 -21.29 -18.12
CA GLY A 57 -18.63 -22.17 -17.69
C GLY A 57 -19.98 -21.89 -18.34
N LEU A 58 -20.24 -20.64 -18.76
CA LEU A 58 -21.54 -20.22 -19.30
C LEU A 58 -21.50 -19.85 -20.79
N ARG A 59 -20.31 -19.81 -21.40
CA ARG A 59 -20.10 -19.48 -22.82
C ARG A 59 -21.00 -20.27 -23.77
N ASP A 60 -21.19 -21.57 -23.51
CA ASP A 60 -21.95 -22.44 -24.41
C ASP A 60 -23.47 -22.37 -24.18
N SER A 61 -23.88 -21.80 -23.04
CA SER A 61 -25.29 -21.72 -22.62
C SER A 61 -25.89 -20.32 -22.75
N VAL A 62 -25.06 -19.28 -22.73
CA VAL A 62 -25.50 -17.88 -22.66
C VAL A 62 -24.67 -17.02 -23.62
N GLU A 63 -25.33 -16.51 -24.66
CA GLU A 63 -24.72 -15.74 -25.76
C GLU A 63 -23.98 -14.47 -25.30
N LEU A 64 -24.44 -13.86 -24.20
CA LEU A 64 -23.78 -12.73 -23.53
C LEU A 64 -22.35 -13.03 -23.09
N PHE A 65 -22.06 -14.28 -22.74
CA PHE A 65 -20.73 -14.72 -22.39
C PHE A 65 -19.91 -15.17 -23.61
N ALA A 66 -20.51 -15.39 -24.78
CA ALA A 66 -19.75 -15.69 -26.00
C ALA A 66 -19.04 -14.46 -26.61
N ALA A 67 -19.36 -13.25 -26.12
CA ALA A 67 -18.80 -12.00 -26.61
C ALA A 67 -17.28 -11.90 -26.39
N THR A 68 -16.56 -11.38 -27.39
CA THR A 68 -15.09 -11.19 -27.38
C THR A 68 -14.59 -10.31 -26.24
N LEU A 69 -15.46 -9.47 -25.66
CA LEU A 69 -15.14 -8.59 -24.53
C LEU A 69 -14.67 -9.37 -23.28
N TRP A 70 -15.13 -10.61 -23.10
CA TRP A 70 -14.74 -11.47 -21.98
C TRP A 70 -13.30 -11.96 -22.06
N GLN A 71 -12.65 -11.90 -23.22
CA GLN A 71 -11.22 -12.23 -23.36
C GLN A 71 -10.34 -11.30 -22.50
N TRP A 72 -10.78 -10.06 -22.26
CA TRP A 72 -10.08 -9.12 -21.38
C TRP A 72 -10.15 -9.51 -19.91
N ALA A 73 -11.18 -10.26 -19.49
CA ALA A 73 -11.29 -10.75 -18.11
C ALA A 73 -10.14 -11.70 -17.74
N PHE A 74 -9.58 -12.42 -18.73
CA PHE A 74 -8.42 -13.29 -18.54
C PHE A 74 -7.14 -12.49 -18.27
N TRP A 75 -7.01 -11.30 -18.88
CA TRP A 75 -5.85 -10.43 -18.69
C TRP A 75 -5.83 -9.75 -17.32
N LEU A 76 -7.01 -9.46 -16.75
CA LEU A 76 -7.13 -8.81 -15.44
C LEU A 76 -6.29 -9.49 -14.34
N PRO A 77 -6.47 -10.80 -14.04
CA PRO A 77 -5.70 -11.47 -12.98
C PRO A 77 -4.21 -11.59 -13.34
N LEU A 78 -3.89 -11.80 -14.63
CA LEU A 78 -2.51 -11.88 -15.13
C LEU A 78 -1.70 -10.62 -14.87
N VAL A 79 -2.33 -9.45 -14.90
CA VAL A 79 -1.67 -8.16 -14.64
C VAL A 79 -1.83 -7.73 -13.18
N ALA A 80 -2.99 -7.99 -12.57
CA ALA A 80 -3.27 -7.59 -11.20
C ALA A 80 -2.42 -8.35 -10.17
N LEU A 81 -2.17 -9.65 -10.38
CA LEU A 81 -1.31 -10.46 -9.50
C LEU A 81 0.13 -9.93 -9.41
N PRO A 82 0.87 -9.71 -10.51
CA PRO A 82 2.23 -9.16 -10.42
C PRO A 82 2.24 -7.76 -9.81
N LEU A 83 1.27 -6.90 -10.11
CA LEU A 83 1.14 -5.58 -9.48
C LEU A 83 0.92 -5.69 -7.95
N MET A 84 0.07 -6.62 -7.52
CA MET A 84 -0.15 -6.90 -6.10
C MET A 84 1.14 -7.35 -5.41
N ILE A 85 1.92 -8.24 -6.06
CA ILE A 85 3.21 -8.70 -5.54
C ILE A 85 4.18 -7.53 -5.40
N VAL A 86 4.29 -6.65 -6.41
CA VAL A 86 5.13 -5.45 -6.34
C VAL A 86 4.72 -4.54 -5.18
N CYS A 87 3.41 -4.31 -4.99
CA CYS A 87 2.90 -3.55 -3.85
C CYS A 87 3.25 -4.20 -2.51
N LEU A 88 3.12 -5.53 -2.39
CA LEU A 88 3.49 -6.26 -1.17
C LEU A 88 4.98 -6.16 -0.87
N VAL A 89 5.84 -6.35 -1.87
CA VAL A 89 7.30 -6.24 -1.73
C VAL A 89 7.68 -4.83 -1.28
N ALA A 90 7.11 -3.80 -1.92
CA ALA A 90 7.34 -2.42 -1.53
C ALA A 90 6.88 -2.15 -0.08
N LEU A 91 5.76 -2.75 0.36
CA LEU A 91 5.23 -2.59 1.71
C LEU A 91 6.19 -3.22 2.73
N VAL A 92 6.71 -4.40 2.43
CA VAL A 92 7.69 -5.10 3.27
C VAL A 92 8.97 -4.28 3.40
N ILE A 93 9.48 -3.71 2.30
CA ILE A 93 10.68 -2.87 2.31
C ILE A 93 10.46 -1.62 3.19
N VAL A 94 9.35 -0.91 3.00
CA VAL A 94 9.02 0.30 3.78
C VAL A 94 8.83 -0.04 5.26
N SER A 95 8.20 -1.17 5.57
CA SER A 95 7.98 -1.64 6.93
C SER A 95 9.29 -2.03 7.62
N ALA A 96 10.16 -2.80 6.95
CA ALA A 96 11.47 -3.20 7.45
C ALA A 96 12.39 -2.01 7.68
N ALA A 97 12.46 -1.08 6.72
CA ALA A 97 13.36 0.08 6.76
C ALA A 97 13.16 0.94 8.02
N GLY A 98 11.92 1.20 8.41
CA GLY A 98 11.68 1.97 9.63
C GLY A 98 11.39 1.14 10.88
N LYS A 99 11.47 -0.19 10.82
CA LYS A 99 11.71 -1.01 12.02
C LYS A 99 13.19 -1.03 12.38
N ALA A 100 14.08 -1.04 11.38
CA ALA A 100 15.52 -0.91 11.57
C ALA A 100 15.93 0.45 12.16
N ARG A 101 15.32 1.56 11.70
CA ARG A 101 15.57 2.91 12.25
C ARG A 101 15.05 3.12 13.69
N ARG A 102 14.20 2.22 14.23
CA ARG A 102 13.65 2.31 15.60
C ARG A 102 14.49 1.58 16.65
N ARG A 103 15.46 0.75 16.26
CA ARG A 103 16.48 0.15 17.15
C ARG A 103 17.71 1.04 17.18
#